data_AF-A0A6I0SFU5-F1
#
_entry.id   AF-A0A6I0SFU5-F1
#
_cell.length_a   1.000
_cell.length_b   1.000
_cell.length_c   1.000
_cell.angle_alpha   90.00
_cell.angle_beta   90.00
_cell.angle_gamma   90.00
#
_symmetry.space_group_name_H-M   'P 1'
#
loop_
_entity.id
_entity.type
_entity.pdbx_description
1 polymer ?
#
loop_
_entity_poly.entity_id
_entity_poly.type
_entity_poly.pdbx_seq_one_letter_code
_entity_poly.pdbx_strand_id
1 'polypeptide(L)'
;MKDLSIIKETMSSIEIAELTEKPHSDVLKAIRAMESAWIKVNGGNFSLVEYTDRKGEKRPMYELSKIECLYIATKFNDEARAKLVIRWEQLETEKQRPLSQLEILAQSAQFLLEQEYKMKQLENEVSELRQRTTVDLKRSTVVAYVNRNNISLDVKRFGAIGNKCSRLCKKRGIEPSKVNDPRWGSVKVYPDEILDEVFESEKERKEK
;
A
#
# COMPACT_ATOMS: atom_id res chain seq x y z
N MET A 1 9.30 2.01 28.68
CA MET A 1 9.04 1.36 27.39
C MET A 1 10.39 1.05 26.77
N LYS A 2 10.77 -0.22 26.69
CA LYS A 2 11.85 -0.61 25.79
C LYS A 2 11.28 -0.46 24.38
N ASP A 3 11.98 0.25 23.51
CA ASP A 3 11.74 0.20 22.07
C ASP A 3 11.50 -1.27 21.70
N LEU A 4 10.40 -1.54 20.99
CA LEU A 4 10.30 -2.79 20.22
C LEU A 4 11.57 -2.81 19.39
N SER A 5 12.49 -3.70 19.73
CA SER A 5 13.83 -3.74 19.19
C SER A 5 13.77 -3.52 17.69
N ILE A 6 14.20 -2.34 17.24
CA ILE A 6 14.69 -2.18 15.88
C ILE A 6 15.78 -3.24 15.83
N ILE A 7 15.47 -4.36 15.17
CA ILE A 7 16.44 -5.42 14.95
C ILE A 7 17.59 -4.72 14.28
N LYS A 8 18.71 -4.62 14.98
CA LYS A 8 19.82 -3.80 14.52
C LYS A 8 20.42 -4.50 13.30
N GLU A 9 20.07 -4.04 12.10
CA GLU A 9 20.50 -4.65 10.83
C GLU A 9 21.87 -4.16 10.36
N THR A 10 22.50 -3.28 11.14
CA THR A 10 23.80 -2.69 10.86
C THR A 10 24.74 -2.82 12.06
N MET A 11 26.04 -2.80 11.82
CA MET A 11 27.08 -2.72 12.84
C MET A 11 27.93 -1.48 12.57
N SER A 12 28.17 -0.69 13.59
CA SER A 12 29.01 0.49 13.46
C SER A 12 30.49 0.13 13.37
N SER A 13 31.27 0.95 12.68
CA SER A 13 32.74 0.84 12.67
C SER A 13 33.37 0.95 14.07
N ILE A 14 32.66 1.54 15.05
CA ILE A 14 33.08 1.58 16.46
C ILE A 14 32.92 0.20 17.10
N GLU A 15 31.75 -0.43 16.93
CA GLU A 15 31.52 -1.78 17.42
C GLU A 15 32.48 -2.77 16.79
N ILE A 16 32.80 -2.62 15.50
CA ILE A 16 33.84 -3.42 14.84
C ILE A 16 35.20 -3.20 15.49
N ALA A 17 35.56 -1.95 15.78
CA ALA A 17 36.82 -1.62 16.45
C ALA A 17 36.91 -2.29 17.84
N GLU A 18 35.82 -2.24 18.61
CA GLU A 18 35.72 -2.88 19.92
C GLU A 18 35.79 -4.41 19.82
N LEU A 19 35.02 -5.02 18.91
CA LEU A 19 34.99 -6.47 18.69
C LEU A 19 36.31 -7.04 18.17
N THR A 20 37.01 -6.27 17.33
CA THR A 20 38.28 -6.71 16.72
C THR A 20 39.50 -6.26 17.50
N GLU A 21 39.31 -5.53 18.60
CA GLU A 21 40.37 -4.94 19.42
C GLU A 21 41.35 -4.08 18.60
N LYS A 22 40.81 -3.39 17.60
CA LYS A 22 41.58 -2.50 16.71
C LYS A 22 41.27 -1.04 17.02
N PRO A 23 42.22 -0.11 16.83
CA PRO A 23 41.91 1.31 16.85
C PRO A 23 40.85 1.65 15.81
N HIS A 24 39.83 2.43 16.20
CA HIS A 24 38.76 2.86 15.28
C HIS A 24 39.30 3.56 14.03
N SER A 25 40.39 4.34 14.17
CA SER A 25 41.07 4.98 13.06
C SER A 25 41.59 3.98 12.00
N ASP A 26 42.03 2.79 12.40
CA ASP A 26 42.50 1.76 11.47
C ASP A 26 41.34 1.05 10.78
N VAL A 27 40.22 0.87 11.49
CA VAL A 27 38.96 0.38 10.88
C VAL A 27 38.48 1.37 9.82
N LEU A 28 38.48 2.68 10.09
CA LEU A 28 38.11 3.71 9.10
C LEU A 28 39.02 3.69 7.86
N LYS A 29 40.33 3.51 8.06
CA LYS A 29 41.28 3.38 6.94
C LYS A 29 41.00 2.13 6.11
N ALA A 30 40.72 0.99 6.75
CA ALA A 30 40.42 -0.26 6.06
C ALA A 30 39.15 -0.13 5.19
N ILE A 31 38.09 0.49 5.70
CA ILE A 31 36.85 0.74 4.97
C ILE A 31 37.11 1.60 3.74
N ARG A 32 37.79 2.76 3.91
CA ARG A 32 38.13 3.68 2.81
C ARG A 32 39.01 3.03 1.73
N ALA A 33 39.93 2.15 2.13
CA ALA A 33 40.79 1.44 1.19
C ALA A 33 40.00 0.47 0.28
N MET A 34 38.85 -0.04 0.74
CA MET A 34 38.03 -0.98 -0.01
C MET A 34 36.84 -0.34 -0.73
N GLU A 35 36.58 0.94 -0.44
CA GLU A 35 35.45 1.74 -0.94
C GLU A 35 35.37 1.77 -2.46
N SER A 36 36.49 2.07 -3.13
CA SER A 36 36.52 2.16 -4.60
C SER A 36 36.14 0.86 -5.31
N ALA A 37 36.54 -0.29 -4.76
CA ALA A 37 36.18 -1.60 -5.30
C ALA A 37 34.73 -1.98 -4.96
N TRP A 38 34.26 -1.61 -3.77
CA TRP A 38 32.87 -1.82 -3.35
C TRP A 38 31.88 -1.08 -4.26
N ILE A 39 32.11 0.21 -4.48
CA ILE A 39 31.26 1.07 -5.34
C ILE A 39 31.17 0.49 -6.75
N LYS A 40 32.29 -0.02 -7.31
CA LYS A 40 32.32 -0.59 -8.66
C LYS A 40 31.44 -1.84 -8.82
N VAL A 41 31.32 -2.65 -7.77
CA VAL A 41 30.59 -3.93 -7.82
C VAL A 41 29.16 -3.78 -7.34
N ASN A 42 28.96 -3.09 -6.22
CA ASN A 42 27.66 -2.97 -5.56
C ASN A 42 26.85 -1.73 -6.02
N GLY A 43 27.48 -0.77 -6.69
CA GLY A 43 26.84 0.48 -7.16
C GLY A 43 26.52 1.51 -6.06
N GLY A 44 26.55 1.09 -4.78
CA GLY A 44 26.40 1.94 -3.60
C GLY A 44 27.69 2.08 -2.79
N ASN A 45 27.70 3.06 -1.87
CA ASN A 45 28.81 3.31 -0.96
C ASN A 45 28.48 2.93 0.50
N PHE A 46 29.49 2.79 1.36
CA PHE A 46 29.32 2.60 2.79
C PHE A 46 28.66 3.84 3.43
N SER A 47 27.72 3.62 4.35
CA SER A 47 26.98 4.69 5.02
C SER A 47 27.83 5.41 6.05
N LEU A 48 28.26 6.65 5.74
CA LEU A 48 29.01 7.51 6.66
C LEU A 48 28.05 8.33 7.54
N VAL A 49 28.22 8.24 8.85
CA VAL A 49 27.44 8.96 9.87
C VAL A 49 28.37 9.57 10.92
N GLU A 50 27.81 10.33 11.86
CA GLU A 50 28.55 10.93 12.97
C GLU A 50 28.10 10.35 14.31
N TYR A 51 29.03 10.23 15.25
CA TYR A 51 28.74 9.93 16.66
C TYR A 51 29.39 10.98 17.56
N THR A 52 28.85 11.13 18.77
CA THR A 52 29.43 11.98 19.80
C THR A 52 30.40 11.15 20.63
N ASP A 53 31.66 11.56 20.69
CA ASP A 53 32.68 10.89 21.49
C ASP A 53 32.58 11.25 22.98
N ARG A 54 33.46 10.65 23.80
CA ARG A 54 33.50 10.90 25.26
C ARG A 54 33.84 12.36 25.62
N LYS A 55 34.39 13.14 24.70
CA LYS A 55 34.72 14.55 24.88
C LYS A 55 33.59 15.47 24.40
N GLY A 56 32.49 14.91 23.90
CA GLY A 56 31.38 15.67 23.34
C GLY A 56 31.60 16.11 21.89
N GLU A 57 32.67 15.64 21.23
CA GLU A 57 32.99 16.03 19.86
C GLU A 57 32.32 15.08 18.86
N LYS A 58 31.85 15.65 17.74
CA LYS A 58 31.32 14.84 16.63
C LYS A 58 32.46 14.22 15.84
N ARG A 59 32.41 12.90 15.67
CA ARG A 59 33.42 12.09 14.97
C ARG A 59 32.75 11.23 13.89
N PRO A 60 33.41 11.00 12.75
CA PRO A 60 32.86 10.16 11.69
C PRO A 60 32.90 8.68 12.09
N MET A 61 31.86 7.94 11.74
CA MET A 61 31.82 6.48 11.79
C MET A 61 31.03 5.95 10.59
N TYR A 62 31.27 4.70 10.19
CA TYR A 62 30.42 4.02 9.22
C TYR A 62 29.38 3.14 9.92
N GLU A 63 28.19 3.02 9.33
CA GLU A 63 27.24 1.95 9.59
C GLU A 63 27.31 0.94 8.45
N LEU A 64 27.53 -0.33 8.79
CA LEU A 64 27.75 -1.39 7.82
C LEU A 64 26.68 -2.47 7.96
N SER A 65 26.07 -2.85 6.85
CA SER A 65 25.24 -4.06 6.74
C SER A 65 26.08 -5.33 6.96
N LYS A 66 25.40 -6.49 7.06
CA LYS A 66 26.06 -7.80 7.18
C LYS A 66 27.09 -8.03 6.07
N ILE A 67 26.71 -7.76 4.83
CA ILE A 67 27.56 -8.03 3.67
C ILE A 67 28.78 -7.11 3.68
N GLU A 68 28.57 -5.83 4.00
CA GLU A 68 29.65 -4.85 4.11
C GLU A 68 30.64 -5.21 5.22
N CYS A 69 30.13 -5.66 6.38
CA CYS A 69 30.95 -6.18 7.48
C CYS A 69 31.81 -7.37 7.05
N LEU A 70 31.22 -8.35 6.38
CA LEU A 70 31.94 -9.54 5.90
C LEU A 70 33.00 -9.17 4.85
N TYR A 71 32.69 -8.21 3.98
CA TYR A 71 33.63 -7.72 2.98
C TYR A 71 34.86 -7.06 3.62
N ILE A 72 34.67 -6.15 4.58
CA ILE A 72 35.80 -5.48 5.26
C ILE A 72 36.57 -6.42 6.18
N ALA A 73 35.93 -7.48 6.70
CA ALA A 73 36.58 -8.46 7.59
C ALA A 73 37.78 -9.16 6.92
N THR A 74 37.84 -9.15 5.58
CA THR A 74 39.00 -9.65 4.80
C THR A 74 40.29 -8.88 5.03
N LYS A 75 40.23 -7.66 5.59
CA LYS A 75 41.41 -6.84 5.96
C LYS A 75 41.87 -7.06 7.39
N PHE A 76 41.16 -7.87 8.17
CA PHE A 76 41.50 -8.15 9.56
C PHE A 76 42.19 -9.50 9.71
N ASN A 77 42.84 -9.71 10.86
CA ASN A 77 43.46 -11.00 11.17
C ASN A 77 42.38 -12.07 11.41
N ASP A 78 42.80 -13.34 11.47
CA ASP A 78 41.89 -14.47 11.56
C ASP A 78 40.99 -14.41 12.81
N GLU A 79 41.54 -13.98 13.94
CA GLU A 79 40.80 -13.85 15.20
C GLU A 79 39.72 -12.76 15.11
N ALA A 80 40.06 -11.57 14.62
CA ALA A 80 39.12 -10.47 14.43
C ALA A 80 37.99 -10.84 13.46
N ARG A 81 38.35 -11.54 12.38
CA ARG A 81 37.38 -12.05 11.40
C ARG A 81 36.43 -13.07 12.04
N ALA A 82 36.95 -13.99 12.86
CA ALA A 82 36.13 -14.96 13.59
C ALA A 82 35.16 -14.27 14.57
N LYS A 83 35.64 -13.28 15.35
CA LYS A 83 34.80 -12.49 16.27
C LYS A 83 33.66 -11.79 15.54
N LEU A 84 33.92 -11.19 14.37
CA LEU A 84 32.89 -10.55 13.55
C LEU A 84 31.85 -11.53 13.02
N VAL A 85 32.28 -12.69 12.51
CA VAL A 85 31.36 -13.73 12.01
C VAL A 85 30.46 -14.25 13.13
N ILE A 86 31.03 -14.56 14.30
CA ILE A 86 30.26 -15.04 15.47
C ILE A 86 29.25 -13.99 15.92
N ARG A 87 29.62 -12.71 15.94
CA ARG A 87 28.69 -11.64 16.32
C ARG A 87 27.52 -11.53 15.35
N TRP A 88 27.75 -11.68 14.05
CA TRP A 88 26.68 -11.68 13.06
C TRP A 88 25.76 -12.90 13.19
N GLU A 89 26.32 -14.08 13.44
CA GLU A 89 25.54 -15.29 13.73
C GLU A 89 24.63 -15.10 14.95
N GLN A 90 25.15 -14.45 16.01
CA GLN A 90 24.35 -14.09 17.19
C GLN A 90 23.21 -13.14 16.85
N LEU A 91 23.47 -12.07 16.08
CA LEU A 91 22.44 -11.12 15.65
C LEU A 91 21.35 -11.81 14.81
N GLU A 92 21.72 -12.76 13.96
CA GLU A 92 20.76 -13.54 13.16
C GLU A 92 19.95 -14.51 14.02
N THR A 93 20.59 -15.16 15.00
CA THR A 93 19.91 -16.04 15.95
C THR A 93 18.93 -15.25 16.83
N GLU A 94 19.34 -14.07 17.30
CA GLU A 94 18.47 -13.13 18.03
C GLU A 94 17.27 -12.69 17.18
N LYS A 95 17.45 -12.50 15.86
CA LYS A 95 16.37 -12.21 14.92
C LYS A 95 15.43 -13.40 14.69
N GLN A 96 15.96 -14.61 14.71
CA GLN A 96 15.20 -15.85 14.50
C GLN A 96 14.50 -16.36 15.77
N ARG A 97 14.68 -15.69 16.93
CA ARG A 97 13.96 -16.10 18.14
C ARG A 97 12.45 -15.95 17.91
N PRO A 98 11.63 -16.92 18.34
CA PRO A 98 10.20 -16.75 18.31
C PRO A 98 9.83 -15.51 19.13
N LEU A 99 8.92 -14.69 18.59
CA LEU A 99 8.38 -13.54 19.30
C LEU A 99 7.78 -14.02 20.63
N SER A 100 8.03 -13.27 21.69
CA SER A 100 7.36 -13.50 22.96
C SER A 100 5.85 -13.24 22.82
N GLN A 101 5.05 -13.84 23.70
CA GLN A 101 3.60 -13.63 23.71
C GLN A 101 3.22 -12.15 23.82
N LEU A 102 4.01 -11.36 24.56
CA LEU A 102 3.80 -9.92 24.70
C LEU A 102 4.10 -9.14 23.40
N GLU A 103 5.15 -9.53 22.67
CA GLU A 103 5.50 -8.93 21.38
C GLU A 103 4.42 -9.23 20.32
N ILE A 104 3.91 -10.46 20.29
CA ILE A 104 2.80 -10.84 19.42
C ILE A 104 1.56 -9.99 19.72
N LEU A 105 1.21 -9.86 21.01
CA LEU A 105 0.07 -9.04 21.41
C LEU A 105 0.24 -7.58 20.98
N ALA A 106 1.42 -6.99 21.20
CA ALA A 106 1.71 -5.62 20.78
C ALA A 106 1.57 -5.44 19.26
N GLN A 107 2.12 -6.36 18.46
CA GLN A 107 2.00 -6.32 17.00
C GLN A 107 0.54 -6.47 16.54
N SER A 108 -0.23 -7.36 17.18
CA SER A 108 -1.66 -7.54 16.88
C SER A 108 -2.46 -6.28 17.19
N ALA A 109 -2.17 -5.60 18.31
CA ALA A 109 -2.84 -4.36 18.68
C ALA A 109 -2.56 -3.22 17.69
N GLN A 110 -1.32 -3.09 17.23
CA GLN A 110 -0.96 -2.15 16.17
C GLN A 110 -1.70 -2.44 14.86
N PHE A 111 -1.74 -3.71 14.45
CA PHE A 111 -2.47 -4.12 13.26
C PHE A 111 -3.97 -3.80 13.36
N LEU A 112 -4.59 -4.11 14.50
CA LEU A 112 -6.01 -3.81 14.73
C LEU A 112 -6.30 -2.32 14.65
N LEU A 113 -5.42 -1.47 15.19
CA LEU A 113 -5.57 -0.02 15.11
C LEU A 113 -5.50 0.47 13.65
N GLU A 114 -4.55 -0.02 12.86
CA GLU A 114 -4.48 0.29 11.43
C GLU A 114 -5.73 -0.16 10.67
N GLN A 115 -6.26 -1.35 10.98
CA GLN A 115 -7.50 -1.85 10.39
C GLN A 115 -8.68 -0.95 10.74
N GLU A 116 -8.77 -0.47 11.99
CA GLU A 116 -9.82 0.46 12.41
C GLU A 116 -9.77 1.77 11.59
N TYR A 117 -8.58 2.33 11.38
CA TYR A 117 -8.42 3.53 10.55
C TYR A 117 -8.81 3.29 9.09
N LYS A 118 -8.34 2.18 8.50
CA LYS A 118 -8.71 1.80 7.12
C LYS A 118 -10.21 1.58 6.98
N MET A 119 -10.84 0.96 7.97
CA MET A 119 -12.28 0.70 7.96
C MET A 119 -13.08 1.99 8.04
N LYS A 120 -12.68 2.95 8.89
CA LYS A 120 -13.28 4.29 8.94
C LYS A 120 -13.15 5.05 7.61
N GLN A 121 -11.98 4.98 6.96
CA GLN A 121 -11.78 5.60 5.65
C GLN A 121 -12.71 4.98 4.60
N LEU A 122 -12.78 3.66 4.56
CA LEU A 122 -13.66 2.94 3.63
C LEU A 122 -15.14 3.24 3.91
N GLU A 123 -15.55 3.32 5.17
CA GLU A 123 -16.91 3.71 5.55
C GLU A 123 -17.26 5.11 5.06
N ASN A 124 -16.33 6.06 5.17
CA ASN A 124 -16.51 7.41 4.63
C ASN A 124 -16.59 7.41 3.11
N GLU A 125 -15.70 6.71 2.41
CA GLU A 125 -15.76 6.58 0.94
C GLU A 125 -17.06 5.94 0.47
N VAL A 126 -17.52 4.88 1.14
CA VAL A 126 -18.81 4.23 0.86
C VAL A 126 -19.96 5.18 1.15
N SER A 127 -19.91 5.97 2.23
CA SER A 127 -20.93 6.97 2.55
C SER A 127 -20.99 8.06 1.48
N GLU A 128 -19.85 8.57 1.02
CA GLU A 128 -19.77 9.55 -0.06
C GLU A 128 -20.25 8.98 -1.39
N LEU A 129 -19.86 7.75 -1.74
CA LEU A 129 -20.35 7.05 -2.93
C LEU A 129 -21.87 6.83 -2.86
N ARG A 130 -22.37 6.43 -1.68
CA ARG A 130 -23.80 6.30 -1.43
C ARG A 130 -24.48 7.64 -1.59
N GLN A 131 -23.98 8.74 -1.01
CA GLN A 131 -24.55 10.07 -1.19
C GLN A 131 -24.51 10.52 -2.65
N ARG A 132 -23.42 10.31 -3.39
CA ARG A 132 -23.38 10.55 -4.84
C ARG A 132 -24.42 9.71 -5.61
N THR A 133 -24.75 8.52 -5.10
CA THR A 133 -25.75 7.63 -5.69
C THR A 133 -27.19 7.93 -5.23
N THR A 134 -27.38 8.42 -3.99
CA THR A 134 -28.69 8.60 -3.34
C THR A 134 -29.18 10.04 -3.34
N VAL A 135 -28.28 11.04 -3.39
CA VAL A 135 -28.65 12.45 -3.30
C VAL A 135 -29.03 13.03 -4.65
N ASP A 136 -28.64 12.46 -5.80
CA ASP A 136 -28.98 13.12 -7.07
C ASP A 136 -29.10 12.19 -8.28
N LEU A 137 -30.24 11.53 -8.42
CA LEU A 137 -31.12 11.68 -9.59
C LEU A 137 -32.16 10.55 -9.50
N LYS A 138 -33.46 10.90 -9.47
CA LYS A 138 -34.56 10.02 -9.90
C LYS A 138 -34.36 9.68 -11.38
N ARG A 139 -33.26 9.03 -11.73
CA ARG A 139 -32.86 8.68 -13.06
C ARG A 139 -32.19 7.32 -13.06
N SER A 140 -32.57 6.51 -14.03
CA SER A 140 -32.06 5.16 -14.18
C SER A 140 -31.76 4.88 -15.66
N THR A 141 -30.81 3.99 -15.91
CA THR A 141 -30.79 3.29 -17.21
C THR A 141 -31.99 2.35 -17.26
N VAL A 142 -32.41 1.94 -18.46
CA VAL A 142 -33.51 0.96 -18.59
C VAL A 142 -33.18 -0.34 -17.84
N VAL A 143 -31.93 -0.80 -17.90
CA VAL A 143 -31.47 -2.02 -17.20
C VAL A 143 -31.52 -1.83 -15.68
N ALA A 144 -30.97 -0.72 -15.16
CA ALA A 144 -30.98 -0.43 -13.73
C ALA A 144 -32.41 -0.34 -13.20
N TYR A 145 -33.32 0.31 -13.93
CA TYR A 145 -34.72 0.44 -13.56
C TYR A 145 -35.45 -0.90 -13.54
N VAL A 146 -35.27 -1.73 -14.57
CA VAL A 146 -35.88 -3.06 -14.66
C VAL A 146 -35.42 -3.96 -13.50
N ASN A 147 -34.12 -3.94 -13.21
CA ASN A 147 -33.56 -4.70 -12.08
C ASN A 147 -34.06 -4.18 -10.73
N ARG A 148 -34.06 -2.86 -10.51
CA ARG A 148 -34.50 -2.22 -9.27
C ARG A 148 -35.98 -2.48 -8.97
N ASN A 149 -36.82 -2.51 -10.00
CA ASN A 149 -38.26 -2.72 -9.89
C ASN A 149 -38.70 -4.18 -10.13
N ASN A 150 -37.74 -5.12 -10.23
CA ASN A 150 -37.99 -6.54 -10.43
C ASN A 150 -38.94 -6.85 -11.63
N ILE A 151 -38.75 -6.12 -12.74
CA ILE A 151 -39.57 -6.27 -13.96
C ILE A 151 -38.95 -7.34 -14.85
N SER A 152 -39.76 -8.26 -15.38
CA SER A 152 -39.29 -9.23 -16.38
C SER A 152 -39.36 -8.63 -17.80
N LEU A 153 -38.20 -8.36 -18.41
CA LEU A 153 -38.09 -7.84 -19.77
C LEU A 153 -36.97 -8.56 -20.53
N ASP A 154 -37.28 -9.04 -21.74
CA ASP A 154 -36.30 -9.64 -22.64
C ASP A 154 -35.23 -8.60 -23.03
N VAL A 155 -33.95 -9.00 -22.98
CA VAL A 155 -32.79 -8.19 -23.34
C VAL A 155 -32.93 -7.53 -24.72
N LYS A 156 -33.55 -8.22 -25.68
CA LYS A 156 -33.81 -7.70 -27.04
C LYS A 156 -34.71 -6.47 -27.04
N ARG A 157 -35.54 -6.28 -26.00
CA ARG A 157 -36.47 -5.16 -25.87
C ARG A 157 -35.85 -3.92 -25.22
N PHE A 158 -34.67 -4.03 -24.57
CA PHE A 158 -34.04 -2.87 -23.91
C PHE A 158 -33.82 -1.69 -24.87
N GLY A 159 -33.36 -1.95 -26.09
CA GLY A 159 -33.18 -0.91 -27.11
C GLY A 159 -34.49 -0.24 -27.53
N ALA A 160 -35.57 -1.03 -27.66
CA ALA A 160 -36.89 -0.52 -28.02
C ALA A 160 -37.48 0.38 -26.93
N ILE A 161 -37.36 -0.02 -25.65
CA ILE A 161 -37.77 0.79 -24.50
C ILE A 161 -36.93 2.07 -24.44
N GLY A 162 -35.61 1.96 -24.59
CA GLY A 162 -34.71 3.12 -24.62
C GLY A 162 -35.09 4.15 -25.70
N ASN A 163 -35.49 3.69 -26.88
CA ASN A 163 -35.98 4.57 -27.95
C ASN A 163 -37.30 5.27 -27.57
N LYS A 164 -38.22 4.59 -26.86
CA LYS A 164 -39.46 5.20 -26.36
C LYS A 164 -39.18 6.28 -25.30
N CYS A 165 -38.32 5.98 -24.33
CA CYS A 165 -37.90 6.95 -23.31
C CYS A 165 -37.22 8.17 -23.96
N SER A 166 -36.32 7.96 -24.93
CA SER A 166 -35.70 9.05 -25.70
C SER A 166 -36.73 9.94 -26.42
N ARG A 167 -37.76 9.35 -27.02
CA ARG A 167 -38.83 10.10 -27.69
C ARG A 167 -39.67 10.91 -26.69
N LEU A 168 -40.00 10.33 -25.55
CA LEU A 168 -40.77 11.00 -24.50
C LEU A 168 -39.98 12.15 -23.86
N CYS A 169 -38.68 11.93 -23.58
CA CYS A 169 -37.76 13.00 -23.15
C CYS A 169 -37.71 14.15 -24.16
N LYS A 170 -37.56 13.85 -25.47
CA LYS A 170 -37.57 14.86 -26.53
C LYS A 170 -38.87 15.66 -26.57
N LYS A 171 -40.02 15.00 -26.39
CA LYS A 171 -41.35 15.66 -26.34
C LYS A 171 -41.47 16.62 -25.15
N ARG A 172 -40.81 16.32 -24.03
CA ARG A 172 -40.82 17.12 -22.80
C ARG A 172 -39.65 18.10 -22.66
N GLY A 173 -38.78 18.20 -23.66
CA GLY A 173 -37.59 19.07 -23.60
C GLY A 173 -36.56 18.64 -22.57
N ILE A 174 -36.53 17.35 -22.18
CA ILE A 174 -35.59 16.81 -21.20
C ILE A 174 -34.42 16.16 -21.93
N GLU A 175 -33.18 16.49 -21.55
CA GLU A 175 -31.97 15.87 -22.08
C GLU A 175 -31.51 14.67 -21.23
N PRO A 176 -31.50 13.43 -21.76
CA PRO A 176 -30.99 12.26 -21.04
C PRO A 176 -29.46 12.33 -20.90
N SER A 177 -28.96 12.04 -19.70
CA SER A 177 -27.52 11.90 -19.46
C SER A 177 -27.03 10.53 -19.95
N LYS A 178 -25.71 10.29 -19.90
CA LYS A 178 -25.11 9.01 -20.31
C LYS A 178 -24.16 8.50 -19.22
N VAL A 179 -24.09 7.18 -19.10
CA VAL A 179 -23.16 6.45 -18.23
C VAL A 179 -22.47 5.37 -19.04
N ASN A 180 -21.25 4.99 -18.65
CA ASN A 180 -20.56 3.86 -19.26
C ASN A 180 -20.93 2.57 -18.52
N ASP A 181 -21.50 1.61 -19.25
CA ASP A 181 -21.81 0.28 -18.75
C ASP A 181 -20.78 -0.73 -19.31
N PRO A 182 -20.16 -1.57 -18.46
CA PRO A 182 -19.15 -2.54 -18.90
C PRO A 182 -19.61 -3.51 -20.00
N ARG A 183 -20.91 -3.81 -20.08
CA ARG A 183 -21.49 -4.77 -21.04
C ARG A 183 -22.00 -4.10 -22.31
N TRP A 184 -22.45 -2.85 -22.22
CA TRP A 184 -23.18 -2.17 -23.31
C TRP A 184 -22.55 -0.84 -23.76
N GLY A 185 -21.42 -0.43 -23.18
CA GLY A 185 -20.74 0.81 -23.50
C GLY A 185 -21.51 2.05 -23.03
N SER A 186 -21.60 3.10 -23.85
CA SER A 186 -22.31 4.32 -23.46
C SER A 186 -23.83 4.14 -23.51
N VAL A 187 -24.48 4.12 -22.34
CA VAL A 187 -25.93 3.94 -22.19
C VAL A 187 -26.58 5.23 -21.66
N LYS A 188 -27.78 5.54 -22.15
CA LYS A 188 -28.57 6.69 -21.69
C LYS A 188 -29.22 6.43 -20.33
N VAL A 189 -29.27 7.47 -19.51
CA VAL A 189 -29.94 7.51 -18.20
C VAL A 189 -31.14 8.46 -18.32
N TYR A 190 -32.33 7.98 -17.95
CA TYR A 190 -33.60 8.69 -18.08
C TYR A 190 -34.19 8.98 -16.71
N PRO A 191 -34.97 10.07 -16.53
CA PRO A 191 -35.80 10.24 -15.34
C PRO A 191 -36.69 9.02 -15.07
N ASP A 192 -36.81 8.65 -13.81
CA ASP A 192 -37.64 7.52 -13.37
C ASP A 192 -39.10 7.76 -13.78
N GLU A 193 -39.60 9.00 -13.69
CA GLU A 193 -40.95 9.39 -14.15
C GLU A 193 -41.19 9.09 -15.65
N ILE A 194 -40.15 9.18 -16.48
CA ILE A 194 -40.23 8.83 -17.92
C ILE A 194 -40.26 7.31 -18.09
N LEU A 195 -39.53 6.59 -17.25
CA LEU A 195 -39.50 5.13 -17.28
C LEU A 195 -40.83 4.56 -16.79
N ASP A 196 -41.36 5.07 -15.68
CA ASP A 196 -42.66 4.72 -15.11
C ASP A 196 -43.76 4.77 -16.20
N GLU A 197 -43.92 5.91 -16.87
CA GLU A 197 -44.94 6.11 -17.90
C GLU A 197 -44.75 5.19 -19.12
N VAL A 198 -43.50 4.98 -19.56
CA VAL A 198 -43.23 4.08 -20.69
C VAL A 198 -43.56 2.64 -20.32
N PHE A 199 -43.20 2.19 -19.11
CA PHE A 199 -43.48 0.83 -18.65
C PHE A 199 -44.97 0.60 -18.37
N GLU A 200 -45.69 1.60 -17.86
CA GLU A 200 -47.15 1.55 -17.72
C GLU A 200 -47.83 1.39 -19.08
N SER A 201 -47.46 2.22 -20.07
CA SER A 201 -48.02 2.11 -21.42
C SER A 201 -47.77 0.76 -22.11
N GLU A 202 -46.68 0.06 -21.74
CA GLU A 202 -46.37 -1.28 -22.25
C GLU A 202 -47.18 -2.39 -21.56
N LYS A 203 -47.58 -2.19 -20.30
CA LYS A 203 -48.49 -3.12 -19.59
C LYS A 203 -49.89 -3.04 -20.19
N GLU A 204 -50.43 -1.84 -20.36
CA GLU A 204 -51.77 -1.62 -20.94
C GLU A 204 -51.91 -2.16 -22.37
N ARG A 205 -50.81 -2.18 -23.15
CA ARG A 205 -50.78 -2.74 -24.51
C ARG A 205 -50.72 -4.27 -24.55
N LYS A 206 -50.33 -4.93 -23.46
CA LYS A 206 -50.32 -6.40 -23.36
C LYS A 206 -51.66 -6.96 -22.88
N GLU A 207 -52.47 -6.14 -22.22
CA GLU A 207 -53.78 -6.51 -21.65
C GLU A 207 -54.96 -6.23 -22.62
N LYS A 208 -54.68 -5.61 -23.78
CA LYS A 208 -55.62 -5.44 -24.90
C LYS A 208 -55.27 -6.40 -26.04
#